data_AF-A0A7W0RU83-F1
#
_entry.id   AF-A0A7W0RU83-F1
#
_cell.length_a   1.000
_cell.length_b   1.000
_cell.length_c   1.000
_cell.angle_alpha   90.00
_cell.angle_beta   90.00
_cell.angle_gamma   90.00
#
_symmetry.space_group_name_H-M   'P 1'
#
loop_
_entity.id
_entity.type
_entity.pdbx_description
1 polymer ?
#
loop_
_entity_poly.entity_id
_entity_poly.type
_entity_poly.pdbx_seq_one_letter_code
_entity_poly.pdbx_strand_id
1 'polypeptide(L)' 'MSSVWRRTKDGALPPPVKIGGATRFRRNEVLAAVGGLQPLRQSHAVGSGSVAEADS' A
#
# COMPACT_ATOMS: atom_id res chain seq x y z
N MET A 1 1.73 -18.28 13.02
CA MET A 1 1.64 -17.06 12.18
C MET A 1 2.54 -15.99 12.79
N SER A 2 3.51 -15.43 12.07
CA SER A 2 4.42 -14.43 12.66
C SER A 2 3.72 -13.08 12.86
N SER A 3 4.21 -12.28 13.83
CA SER A 3 3.65 -10.98 14.20
C SER A 3 3.62 -9.98 13.05
N VAL A 4 4.57 -10.08 12.12
CA VAL A 4 4.67 -9.23 10.92
C VAL A 4 3.46 -9.44 10.01
N TRP A 5 3.14 -10.69 9.67
CA TRP A 5 2.02 -11.00 8.78
C TRP A 5 0.67 -10.63 9.39
N ARG A 6 0.54 -10.78 10.70
CA ARG A 6 -0.65 -10.33 11.42
C ARG A 6 -0.79 -8.80 11.34
N ARG A 7 0.29 -8.05 11.60
CA ARG A 7 0.26 -6.58 11.50
C ARG A 7 0.01 -6.07 10.07
N THR A 8 0.50 -6.77 9.05
CA THR A 8 0.15 -6.47 7.66
C THR A 8 -1.35 -6.69 7.41
N LYS A 9 -1.92 -7.78 7.92
CA LYS A 9 -3.36 -8.07 7.80
C LYS A 9 -4.21 -7.05 8.56
N ASP A 10 -3.76 -6.64 9.75
CA ASP A 10 -4.43 -5.67 10.60
C ASP A 10 -4.27 -4.22 10.10
N GLY A 11 -3.47 -4.00 9.05
CA GLY A 11 -3.22 -2.68 8.46
C GLY A 11 -2.22 -1.80 9.21
N ALA A 12 -1.60 -2.34 10.27
CA ALA A 12 -0.56 -1.65 11.05
C ALA A 12 0.80 -1.60 10.34
N LEU A 13 1.02 -2.49 9.36
CA LEU A 13 2.16 -2.45 8.45
C LEU A 13 1.68 -2.38 7.00
N PRO A 14 2.42 -1.69 6.12
CA PRO A 14 2.05 -1.60 4.71
C PRO A 14 2.08 -2.98 4.04
N PRO A 15 1.37 -3.15 2.91
CA PRO A 15 1.43 -4.37 2.13
C PRO A 15 2.85 -4.61 1.60
N PRO A 16 3.37 -5.85 1.68
CA PRO A 16 4.69 -6.15 1.17
C PRO A 16 4.73 -6.17 -0.36
N VAL A 17 5.91 -5.90 -0.91
CA VAL A 17 6.22 -5.99 -2.33
C VAL A 17 7.12 -7.20 -2.61
N LYS A 18 6.90 -7.86 -3.74
CA LYS A 18 7.77 -8.93 -4.23
C LYS A 18 8.86 -8.35 -5.14
N ILE A 19 10.13 -8.56 -4.77
CA ILE A 19 11.29 -8.09 -5.55
C ILE A 19 12.29 -9.25 -5.63
N GLY A 20 12.49 -9.79 -6.84
CA GLY A 20 13.43 -10.90 -7.08
C GLY A 20 13.12 -12.15 -6.25
N GLY A 21 11.83 -12.50 -6.10
CA GLY A 21 11.38 -13.65 -5.29
C GLY A 21 11.29 -13.38 -3.78
N ALA A 22 11.99 -12.36 -3.27
CA ALA A 22 11.94 -11.97 -1.87
C ALA A 22 10.73 -11.07 -1.56
N THR A 23 10.13 -11.28 -0.39
CA THR A 23 9.12 -10.37 0.17
C THR A 23 9.83 -9.24 0.90
N ARG A 24 9.53 -7.99 0.55
CA ARG A 24 10.14 -6.78 1.13
C ARG A 24 9.06 -5.76 1.51
N PHE A 25 9.43 -4.79 2.33
CA PHE A 25 8.59 -3.63 2.66
C PHE A 25 9.27 -2.35 2.20
N ARG A 26 8.48 -1.37 1.74
CA ARG A 26 9.01 -0.06 1.38
C ARG A 26 9.42 0.67 2.65
N ARG A 27 10.70 1.02 2.76
CA ARG A 27 11.26 1.67 3.96
C ARG A 27 10.47 2.91 4.37
N ASN A 28 10.15 3.78 3.42
CA ASN A 28 9.43 5.03 3.70
C ASN A 28 8.04 4.77 4.32
N GLU A 29 7.30 3.79 3.80
CA GLU A 29 5.98 3.43 4.31
C GLU A 29 6.05 2.79 5.71
N VAL A 30 7.07 1.95 5.95
CA VAL A 30 7.31 1.38 7.29
C VAL A 30 7.67 2.48 8.29
N LEU A 31 8.54 3.41 7.90
CA LEU A 31 8.92 4.53 8.74
C LEU A 31 7.72 5.47 9.01
N ALA A 32 6.84 5.68 8.03
CA ALA A 32 5.61 6.42 8.24
C ALA A 32 4.67 5.71 9.23
N ALA A 33 4.48 4.38 9.07
CA ALA A 33 3.63 3.58 9.95
C ALA A 33 4.15 3.51 11.40
N VAL A 34 5.47 3.53 11.60
CA VAL A 34 6.11 3.48 12.92
C VAL A 34 6.26 4.89 13.52
N GLY A 35 6.55 5.89 12.69
CA GLY A 35 6.85 7.26 13.09
C GLY A 35 5.62 8.13 13.35
N GLY A 36 4.43 7.73 12.90
CA GLY A 36 3.20 8.46 13.15
C GLY A 36 1.97 7.58 12.98
N LEU A 37 1.18 7.46 14.05
CA LEU A 37 -0.22 7.05 13.97
C LEU A 37 -0.97 8.03 13.05
N GLN A 38 -1.05 7.78 11.74
CA GLN A 38 -2.02 8.38 10.85
C GLN A 38 -2.52 7.36 9.83
N PRO A 39 -3.84 7.37 9.52
CA PRO A 39 -4.54 6.25 8.93
C PRO A 39 -4.14 6.06 7.47
N LEU A 40 -3.69 4.86 7.13
CA LEU A 40 -3.55 4.43 5.75
C LEU A 40 -4.95 4.31 5.13
N ARG A 41 -5.47 5.38 4.53
CA ARG A 41 -6.56 5.30 3.58
C ARG A 41 -6.20 6.04 2.29
N GLN A 42 -6.64 5.40 1.21
CA GLN A 42 -6.52 5.73 -0.21
C GLN A 42 -5.17 5.30 -0.79
N SER A 43 -5.13 4.43 -1.79
CA SER A 43 -6.00 4.26 -2.97
C SER A 43 -6.58 2.85 -3.05
N HIS A 44 -7.90 2.63 -3.00
CA HIS A 44 -8.91 2.95 -4.03
C HIS A 44 -8.50 2.48 -5.45
N ALA A 45 -9.31 1.53 -5.92
CA ALA A 45 -9.44 0.96 -7.26
C ALA A 45 -8.72 1.70 -8.40
N VAL A 46 -7.97 0.93 -9.19
CA VAL A 46 -7.63 1.26 -10.57
C VAL A 46 -8.93 1.22 -11.38
N GLY A 47 -9.71 2.30 -11.30
CA GLY A 47 -10.78 2.59 -12.25
C GLY A 47 -10.15 3.27 -13.46
N SER A 48 -9.81 2.48 -14.48
CA SER A 48 -9.48 3.00 -15.81
C SER A 48 -10.76 3.57 -16.43
N GLY A 49 -11.07 4.83 -16.10
CA GLY A 49 -12.15 5.60 -16.68
C GLY A 49 -11.65 6.48 -17.83
N SER A 50 -11.98 6.06 -19.05
CA SER A 50 -12.26 6.84 -20.27
C SER A 50 -11.71 8.27 -20.37
N VAL A 51 -10.74 8.46 -21.27
CA VAL A 51 -10.51 9.75 -21.93
C VAL A 51 -10.92 9.57 -23.39
N ALA A 52 -12.05 10.17 -23.78
CA ALA A 52 -12.35 10.48 -25.16
C ALA A 52 -13.01 11.85 -25.15
N GLU A 53 -12.21 12.83 -25.55
CA GLU A 53 -12.55 14.24 -25.62
C GLU A 53 -13.72 14.46 -26.59
N ALA A 54 -14.63 15.33 -26.18
CA ALA A 54 -15.56 15.98 -27.07
C ALA A 54 -14.80 17.15 -27.74
N ASP A 55 -14.60 17.06 -29.06
CA ASP A 55 -14.27 18.19 -29.91
C ASP A 55 -15.49 18.54 -30.76
N SER A 56 -15.59 19.82 -31.11
CA SER A 56 -16.80 20.60 -31.37
C SER A 56 -17.42 20.41 -32.75
#